data_AF-A0A1C5GDE3-F1
#
_entry.id   AF-A0A1C5GDE3-F1
#
_cell.length_a   1.000
_cell.length_b   1.000
_cell.length_c   1.000
_cell.angle_alpha   90.00
_cell.angle_beta   90.00
_cell.angle_gamma   90.00
#
_symmetry.space_group_name_H-M   'P 1'
#
loop_
_entity.id
_entity.type
_entity.pdbx_description
1 polymer ?
#
loop_
_entity_poly.entity_id
_entity_poly.type
_entity_poly.pdbx_seq_one_letter_code
_entity_poly.pdbx_strand_id
1 'polypeptide(L)'
;MIDSPSPEPGHTGSPPAPLLVAVARGIALVVVVPLRLIWELVAAVGGWLHRWLLAPVGRFLDRWLLRPLGWLLRMLLWVPLVWLGRGLGWLFRTLVWVPLVWLGRGLAWLARTVVWVPLAWLAYHLIWAPLRWLGRVLAPLGRLLLAGLAAVRRWLAAAGRVLLHALAWAWWAAGRLLWWCYALTLRPFVLAAGWLWRNAVRPVGRAVAAAWRATVSPAVRRVRRAVVDPVRQATREVLAALGLRG
;
A
#
# COMPACT_ATOMS: atom_id res chain seq x y z
N MET A 1 -136.82 19.76 -40.37
CA MET A 1 -137.45 18.67 -39.61
C MET A 1 -136.81 18.62 -38.23
N ILE A 2 -137.47 19.27 -37.27
CA ILE A 2 -137.56 19.02 -35.81
C ILE A 2 -136.26 18.79 -35.00
N ASP A 3 -136.15 19.58 -33.92
CA ASP A 3 -135.18 19.55 -32.82
C ASP A 3 -135.01 18.20 -32.12
N SER A 4 -133.80 18.00 -31.57
CA SER A 4 -133.63 17.50 -30.20
C SER A 4 -132.27 17.96 -29.64
N PRO A 5 -132.25 18.81 -28.60
CA PRO A 5 -131.05 19.09 -27.81
C PRO A 5 -130.98 18.19 -26.58
N SER A 6 -129.76 17.80 -26.15
CA SER A 6 -129.29 17.57 -24.75
C SER A 6 -128.08 16.62 -24.72
N PRO A 7 -127.24 16.60 -23.65
CA PRO A 7 -126.82 17.66 -22.73
C PRO A 7 -125.28 17.69 -22.54
N GLU A 8 -124.78 18.73 -21.88
CA GLU A 8 -123.36 18.97 -21.55
C GLU A 8 -122.69 17.95 -20.61
N PRO A 9 -121.35 17.88 -20.62
CA PRO A 9 -120.57 17.64 -19.41
C PRO A 9 -119.87 18.92 -18.92
N GLY A 10 -120.45 19.50 -17.86
CA GLY A 10 -119.82 20.20 -16.74
C GLY A 10 -118.47 20.90 -16.96
N HIS A 11 -118.52 22.23 -17.06
CA HIS A 11 -117.42 23.10 -16.66
C HIS A 11 -117.22 23.06 -15.12
N THR A 12 -116.37 22.19 -14.61
CA THR A 12 -115.75 22.43 -13.30
C THR A 12 -114.55 23.34 -13.50
N GLY A 13 -114.74 24.62 -13.21
CA GLY A 13 -113.76 25.68 -13.43
C GLY A 13 -112.40 25.39 -12.79
N SER A 14 -111.36 25.31 -13.62
CA SER A 14 -109.98 25.50 -13.18
C SER A 14 -109.79 26.98 -12.80
N PRO A 15 -109.50 27.31 -11.52
CA PRO A 15 -109.25 28.69 -11.12
C PRO A 15 -107.91 29.21 -11.68
N PRO A 16 -107.75 30.53 -11.81
CA PRO A 16 -106.59 31.15 -12.47
C PRO A 16 -105.28 30.82 -11.72
N ALA A 17 -104.32 30.27 -12.47
CA ALA A 17 -103.01 29.80 -12.01
C ALA A 17 -102.25 30.71 -11.01
N PRO A 18 -102.27 32.06 -11.07
CA PRO A 18 -101.48 32.87 -10.12
C PRO A 18 -102.01 32.86 -8.68
N LEU A 19 -103.32 32.70 -8.45
CA LEU A 19 -103.87 32.65 -7.09
C LEU A 19 -103.63 31.29 -6.42
N LEU A 20 -103.76 30.21 -7.18
CA LEU A 20 -103.38 28.88 -6.72
C LEU A 20 -101.89 28.82 -6.40
N VAL A 21 -101.03 29.43 -7.22
CA VAL A 21 -99.59 29.50 -6.93
C VAL A 21 -99.31 30.39 -5.72
N ALA A 22 -99.99 31.53 -5.56
CA ALA A 22 -99.79 32.40 -4.39
C ALA A 22 -100.26 31.74 -3.09
N VAL A 23 -101.43 31.09 -3.10
CA VAL A 23 -101.97 30.36 -1.95
C VAL A 23 -101.15 29.10 -1.66
N ALA A 24 -100.77 28.32 -2.69
CA ALA A 24 -99.89 27.17 -2.52
C ALA A 24 -98.51 27.60 -2.04
N ARG A 25 -97.99 28.76 -2.47
CA ARG A 25 -96.71 29.30 -1.99
C ARG A 25 -96.82 29.86 -0.57
N GLY A 26 -97.96 30.44 -0.19
CA GLY A 26 -98.27 30.85 1.18
C GLY A 26 -98.36 29.65 2.12
N ILE A 27 -99.13 28.63 1.74
CA ILE A 27 -99.27 27.36 2.49
C ILE A 27 -97.92 26.63 2.53
N ALA A 28 -97.21 26.54 1.40
CA ALA A 28 -95.88 25.95 1.35
C ALA A 28 -94.91 26.76 2.21
N LEU A 29 -94.96 28.09 2.26
CA LEU A 29 -94.10 28.84 3.18
C LEU A 29 -94.48 28.55 4.63
N VAL A 30 -95.76 28.59 4.97
CA VAL A 30 -96.26 28.37 6.33
C VAL A 30 -95.98 26.95 6.82
N VAL A 31 -95.88 25.96 5.93
CA VAL A 31 -95.58 24.56 6.31
C VAL A 31 -94.11 24.22 6.14
N VAL A 32 -93.53 24.53 4.97
CA VAL A 32 -92.15 24.18 4.63
C VAL A 32 -91.16 25.01 5.42
N VAL A 33 -91.39 26.30 5.66
CA VAL A 33 -90.44 27.11 6.44
C VAL A 33 -90.29 26.58 7.86
N PRO A 34 -91.36 26.35 8.66
CA PRO A 34 -91.19 25.76 9.98
C PRO A 34 -90.69 24.32 9.92
N LEU A 35 -91.11 23.51 8.95
CA LEU A 35 -90.59 22.14 8.80
C LEU A 35 -89.09 22.15 8.50
N ARG A 36 -88.63 23.08 7.67
CA ARG A 36 -87.23 23.25 7.30
C ARG A 36 -86.42 23.85 8.44
N LEU A 37 -87.00 24.75 9.23
CA LEU A 37 -86.39 25.25 10.46
C LEU A 37 -86.23 24.12 11.50
N ILE A 38 -87.26 23.27 11.67
CA ILE A 38 -87.20 22.09 12.53
C ILE A 38 -86.13 21.13 12.02
N TRP A 39 -86.05 20.90 10.71
CA TRP A 39 -85.01 20.05 10.13
C TRP A 39 -83.61 20.62 10.33
N GLU A 40 -83.42 21.92 10.13
CA GLU A 40 -82.14 22.59 10.38
C GLU A 40 -81.78 22.59 11.85
N LEU A 41 -82.74 22.73 12.78
CA LEU A 41 -82.52 22.54 14.21
C LEU A 41 -82.16 21.09 14.54
N VAL A 42 -82.87 20.10 14.00
CA VAL A 42 -82.59 18.67 14.25
C VAL A 42 -81.24 18.28 13.66
N ALA A 43 -80.87 18.77 12.48
CA ALA A 43 -79.59 18.52 11.85
C ALA A 43 -78.45 19.27 12.56
N ALA A 44 -78.69 20.51 13.03
CA ALA A 44 -77.72 21.26 13.81
C ALA A 44 -77.51 20.63 15.18
N VAL A 45 -78.58 20.23 15.88
CA VAL A 45 -78.53 19.51 17.15
C VAL A 45 -77.90 18.14 16.96
N GLY A 46 -78.26 17.40 15.91
CA GLY A 46 -77.67 16.11 15.56
C GLY A 46 -76.18 16.23 15.21
N GLY A 47 -75.79 17.25 14.45
CA GLY A 47 -74.40 17.54 14.11
C GLY A 47 -73.59 18.05 15.30
N TRP A 48 -74.20 18.84 16.17
CA TRP A 48 -73.58 19.33 17.40
C TRP A 48 -73.40 18.18 18.40
N LEU A 49 -74.42 17.33 18.60
CA LEU A 49 -74.35 16.10 19.38
C LEU A 49 -73.36 15.10 18.79
N HIS A 50 -73.26 15.01 17.47
CA HIS A 50 -72.26 14.17 16.82
C HIS A 50 -70.85 14.70 17.05
N ARG A 51 -70.63 16.02 17.00
CA ARG A 51 -69.32 16.63 17.25
C ARG A 51 -68.93 16.65 18.73
N TRP A 52 -69.89 16.80 19.64
CA TRP A 52 -69.63 16.91 21.08
C TRP A 52 -69.76 15.60 21.85
N LEU A 53 -70.54 14.62 21.40
CA LEU A 53 -70.66 13.30 22.02
C LEU A 53 -70.05 12.20 21.16
N LEU A 54 -70.45 12.07 19.88
CA LEU A 54 -69.99 10.94 19.06
C LEU A 54 -68.53 11.04 18.63
N ALA A 55 -67.99 12.24 18.42
CA ALA A 55 -66.58 12.41 18.08
C ALA A 55 -65.63 12.16 19.27
N PRO A 56 -65.90 12.61 20.52
CA PRO A 56 -65.08 12.23 21.67
C PRO A 56 -65.32 10.77 22.08
N VAL A 57 -66.55 10.27 22.11
CA VAL A 57 -66.83 8.86 22.43
C VAL A 57 -66.27 7.94 21.36
N GLY A 58 -66.42 8.28 20.07
CA GLY A 58 -65.86 7.53 18.95
C GLY A 58 -64.33 7.53 18.96
N ARG A 59 -63.67 8.66 19.28
CA ARG A 59 -62.22 8.71 19.46
C ARG A 59 -61.75 7.95 20.70
N PHE A 60 -62.53 7.94 21.78
CA PHE A 60 -62.25 7.12 22.94
C PHE A 60 -62.39 5.64 22.61
N LEU A 61 -63.51 5.20 22.03
CA LEU A 61 -63.72 3.80 21.61
C LEU A 61 -62.67 3.34 20.59
N ASP A 62 -62.30 4.18 19.64
CA ASP A 62 -61.27 3.85 18.66
C ASP A 62 -59.90 3.69 19.32
N ARG A 63 -59.55 4.59 20.25
CA ARG A 63 -58.27 4.50 20.97
C ARG A 63 -58.21 3.41 22.03
N TRP A 64 -59.31 3.18 22.74
CA TRP A 64 -59.36 2.25 23.87
C TRP A 64 -59.81 0.85 23.50
N LEU A 65 -60.56 0.66 22.42
CA LEU A 65 -61.10 -0.65 22.06
C LEU A 65 -60.64 -1.09 20.67
N LEU A 66 -60.78 -0.27 19.63
CA LEU A 66 -60.43 -0.69 18.27
C LEU A 66 -58.92 -0.77 18.03
N ARG A 67 -58.14 0.15 18.58
CA ARG A 67 -56.67 0.11 18.52
C ARG A 67 -56.08 -1.11 19.22
N PRO A 68 -56.41 -1.42 20.49
CA PRO A 68 -55.88 -2.62 21.12
C PRO A 68 -56.44 -3.89 20.48
N LEU A 69 -57.70 -3.92 20.05
CA LEU A 69 -58.26 -5.08 19.36
C LEU A 69 -57.61 -5.30 17.99
N GLY A 70 -57.37 -4.23 17.23
CA GLY A 70 -56.66 -4.28 15.95
C GLY A 70 -55.18 -4.62 16.12
N TRP A 71 -54.54 -4.17 17.21
CA TRP A 71 -53.20 -4.60 17.58
C TRP A 71 -53.18 -6.08 17.96
N LEU A 72 -54.15 -6.55 18.75
CA LEU A 72 -54.26 -7.93 19.17
C LEU A 72 -54.55 -8.85 18.00
N LEU A 73 -55.45 -8.48 17.09
CA LEU A 73 -55.77 -9.23 15.88
C LEU A 73 -54.56 -9.27 14.93
N ARG A 74 -53.86 -8.14 14.78
CA ARG A 74 -52.62 -8.09 14.00
C ARG A 74 -51.55 -8.95 14.63
N MET A 75 -51.37 -8.93 15.95
CA MET A 75 -50.37 -9.75 16.63
C MET A 75 -50.74 -11.23 16.53
N LEU A 76 -52.01 -11.56 16.73
CA LEU A 76 -52.53 -12.92 16.63
C LEU A 76 -52.49 -13.47 15.21
N LEU A 77 -52.53 -12.64 14.16
CA LEU A 77 -52.37 -13.08 12.77
C LEU A 77 -50.90 -13.08 12.34
N TRP A 78 -50.17 -12.02 12.67
CA TRP A 78 -48.80 -11.80 12.20
C TRP A 78 -47.81 -12.75 12.87
N VAL A 79 -47.96 -12.99 14.18
CA VAL A 79 -47.08 -13.92 14.90
C VAL A 79 -47.16 -15.32 14.29
N PRO A 80 -48.32 -16.00 14.19
CA PRO A 80 -48.38 -17.33 13.60
C PRO A 80 -48.00 -17.34 12.13
N LEU A 81 -48.27 -16.28 11.36
CA LEU A 81 -47.85 -16.21 9.96
C LEU A 81 -46.33 -16.13 9.82
N VAL A 82 -45.65 -15.36 10.68
CA VAL A 82 -44.19 -15.30 10.74
C VAL A 82 -43.62 -16.65 11.21
N TRP A 83 -44.25 -17.30 12.19
CA TRP A 83 -43.85 -18.64 12.62
C TRP A 83 -44.06 -19.69 11.51
N LEU A 84 -45.15 -19.63 10.75
CA LEU A 84 -45.38 -20.48 9.58
C LEU A 84 -44.35 -20.21 8.50
N GLY A 85 -44.08 -18.95 8.18
CA GLY A 85 -43.09 -18.58 7.18
C GLY A 85 -41.68 -19.01 7.58
N ARG A 86 -41.34 -18.89 8.86
CA ARG A 86 -40.05 -19.35 9.40
C ARG A 86 -39.96 -20.87 9.47
N GLY A 87 -41.06 -21.54 9.82
CA GLY A 87 -41.17 -23.00 9.79
C GLY A 87 -41.04 -23.55 8.37
N LEU A 88 -41.74 -22.95 7.41
CA LEU A 88 -41.70 -23.34 5.99
C LEU A 88 -40.33 -23.03 5.37
N GLY A 89 -39.73 -21.89 5.72
CA GLY A 89 -38.36 -21.56 5.32
C GLY A 89 -37.32 -22.53 5.91
N TRP A 90 -37.50 -22.93 7.17
CA TRP A 90 -36.68 -23.96 7.79
C TRP A 90 -36.87 -25.33 7.12
N LEU A 91 -38.12 -25.68 6.78
CA LEU A 91 -38.45 -26.93 6.09
C LEU A 91 -37.85 -26.94 4.68
N PHE A 92 -38.00 -25.86 3.91
CA PHE A 92 -37.41 -25.72 2.58
C PHE A 92 -35.88 -25.79 2.63
N ARG A 93 -35.26 -25.09 3.59
CA ARG A 93 -33.81 -25.14 3.76
C ARG A 93 -33.35 -26.55 4.15
N THR A 94 -34.05 -27.22 5.04
CA THR A 94 -33.62 -28.54 5.51
C THR A 94 -33.90 -29.63 4.49
N LEU A 95 -35.06 -29.59 3.84
CA LEU A 95 -35.54 -30.64 2.93
C LEU A 95 -35.04 -30.46 1.50
N VAL A 96 -34.75 -29.24 1.06
CA VAL A 96 -34.28 -28.97 -0.31
C VAL A 96 -32.81 -28.61 -0.29
N TRP A 97 -32.43 -27.62 0.51
CA TRP A 97 -31.06 -27.10 0.45
C TRP A 97 -30.02 -28.08 0.96
N VAL A 98 -30.27 -28.74 2.10
CA VAL A 98 -29.34 -29.74 2.64
C VAL A 98 -29.10 -30.90 1.66
N PRO A 99 -30.12 -31.62 1.16
CA PRO A 99 -29.88 -32.71 0.22
C PRO A 99 -29.29 -32.23 -1.11
N LEU A 100 -29.62 -31.03 -1.58
CA LEU A 100 -29.01 -30.48 -2.79
C LEU A 100 -27.51 -30.22 -2.61
N VAL A 101 -27.11 -29.69 -1.46
CA VAL A 101 -25.68 -29.50 -1.13
C VAL A 101 -24.96 -30.84 -0.99
N TRP A 102 -25.61 -31.84 -0.38
CA TRP A 102 -25.06 -33.20 -0.29
C TRP A 102 -24.92 -33.85 -1.66
N LEU A 103 -25.91 -33.70 -2.55
CA LEU A 103 -25.85 -34.16 -3.93
C LEU A 103 -24.72 -33.46 -4.71
N GLY A 104 -24.62 -32.13 -4.62
CA GLY A 104 -23.55 -31.38 -5.27
C GLY A 104 -22.16 -31.78 -4.75
N ARG A 105 -22.02 -32.00 -3.44
CA ARG A 105 -20.76 -32.43 -2.82
C ARG A 105 -20.43 -33.88 -3.15
N GLY A 106 -21.42 -34.76 -3.19
CA GLY A 106 -21.27 -36.15 -3.63
C GLY A 106 -20.86 -36.24 -5.09
N LEU A 107 -21.51 -35.46 -5.96
CA LEU A 107 -21.17 -35.39 -7.38
C LEU A 107 -19.77 -34.79 -7.61
N ALA A 108 -19.41 -33.73 -6.87
CA ALA A 108 -18.06 -33.17 -6.92
C ALA A 108 -17.00 -34.15 -6.41
N TRP A 109 -17.30 -34.91 -5.35
CA TRP A 109 -16.42 -35.96 -4.86
C TRP A 109 -16.27 -37.09 -5.88
N LEU A 110 -17.37 -37.49 -6.52
CA LEU A 110 -17.36 -38.52 -7.55
C LEU A 110 -16.61 -38.04 -8.80
N ALA A 111 -16.86 -36.82 -9.27
CA ALA A 111 -16.11 -36.23 -10.37
C ALA A 111 -14.61 -36.13 -10.05
N ARG A 112 -14.26 -35.70 -8.84
CA ARG A 112 -12.85 -35.60 -8.42
C ARG A 112 -12.19 -36.98 -8.32
N THR A 113 -12.89 -37.97 -7.76
CA THR A 113 -12.31 -39.30 -7.53
C THR A 113 -12.29 -40.13 -8.81
N VAL A 114 -13.37 -40.12 -9.60
CA VAL A 114 -13.51 -40.94 -10.81
C VAL A 114 -12.86 -40.30 -12.02
N VAL A 115 -12.77 -38.97 -12.11
CA VAL A 115 -12.13 -38.32 -13.27
C VAL A 115 -10.73 -37.87 -12.92
N TRP A 116 -10.57 -37.13 -11.83
CA TRP A 116 -9.28 -36.50 -11.52
C TRP A 116 -8.23 -37.53 -11.10
N VAL A 117 -8.57 -38.50 -10.24
CA VAL A 117 -7.57 -39.50 -9.78
C VAL A 117 -7.02 -40.35 -10.92
N PRO A 118 -7.83 -40.98 -11.81
CA PRO A 118 -7.27 -41.74 -12.91
C PRO A 118 -6.59 -40.85 -13.95
N LEU A 119 -7.08 -39.62 -14.18
CA LEU A 119 -6.40 -38.70 -15.09
C LEU A 119 -5.04 -38.24 -14.55
N ALA A 120 -4.95 -37.96 -13.24
CA ALA A 120 -3.69 -37.67 -12.55
C ALA A 120 -2.75 -38.85 -12.61
N TRP A 121 -3.26 -40.04 -12.32
CA TRP A 121 -2.48 -41.25 -12.31
C TRP A 121 -1.94 -41.55 -13.70
N LEU A 122 -2.78 -41.41 -14.74
CA LEU A 122 -2.38 -41.59 -16.13
C LEU A 122 -1.38 -40.52 -16.57
N ALA A 123 -1.61 -39.25 -16.23
CA ALA A 123 -0.67 -38.16 -16.52
C ALA A 123 0.66 -38.37 -15.78
N TYR A 124 0.62 -38.76 -14.51
CA TYR A 124 1.82 -39.06 -13.74
C TYR A 124 2.57 -40.25 -14.33
N HIS A 125 1.89 -41.36 -14.62
CA HIS A 125 2.55 -42.53 -15.18
C HIS A 125 3.11 -42.26 -16.59
N LEU A 126 2.35 -41.55 -17.42
CA LEU A 126 2.74 -41.25 -18.80
C LEU A 126 3.83 -40.19 -18.90
N ILE A 127 3.93 -39.25 -17.95
CA ILE A 127 4.94 -38.17 -18.00
C ILE A 127 6.13 -38.47 -17.09
N TRP A 128 5.90 -38.86 -15.83
CA TRP A 128 6.98 -39.08 -14.87
C TRP A 128 7.75 -40.38 -15.11
N ALA A 129 7.11 -41.45 -15.60
CA ALA A 129 7.83 -42.69 -15.91
C ALA A 129 8.86 -42.49 -17.03
N PRO A 130 8.53 -41.90 -18.20
CA PRO A 130 9.54 -41.65 -19.22
C PRO A 130 10.54 -40.58 -18.79
N LEU A 131 10.14 -39.57 -18.01
CA LEU A 131 11.09 -38.57 -17.53
C LEU A 131 12.12 -39.15 -16.54
N ARG A 132 11.70 -40.05 -15.62
CA ARG A 132 12.64 -40.77 -14.74
C ARG A 132 13.49 -41.77 -15.50
N TRP A 133 12.95 -42.39 -16.54
CA TRP A 133 13.71 -43.28 -17.41
C TRP A 133 14.76 -42.49 -18.19
N LEU A 134 14.37 -41.39 -18.81
CA LEU A 134 15.26 -40.47 -19.52
C LEU A 134 16.32 -39.88 -18.59
N GLY A 135 15.95 -39.46 -17.38
CA GLY A 135 16.90 -39.02 -16.36
C GLY A 135 17.88 -40.11 -15.93
N ARG A 136 17.44 -41.37 -15.81
CA ARG A 136 18.33 -42.52 -15.53
C ARG A 136 19.28 -42.81 -16.69
N VAL A 137 18.84 -42.66 -17.93
CA VAL A 137 19.66 -42.87 -19.14
C VAL A 137 20.63 -41.70 -19.37
N LEU A 138 20.22 -40.46 -19.08
CA LEU A 138 21.06 -39.26 -19.21
C LEU A 138 22.00 -39.06 -18.01
N ALA A 139 21.69 -39.58 -16.83
CA ALA A 139 22.56 -39.48 -15.65
C ALA A 139 24.00 -39.98 -15.89
N PRO A 140 24.25 -41.17 -16.49
CA PRO A 140 25.60 -41.59 -16.81
C PRO A 140 26.24 -40.68 -17.87
N LEU A 141 25.50 -40.25 -18.89
CA LEU A 141 26.01 -39.33 -19.91
C LEU A 141 26.42 -37.96 -19.33
N GLY A 142 25.58 -37.37 -18.47
CA GLY A 142 25.89 -36.13 -17.77
C GLY A 142 27.08 -36.28 -16.83
N ARG A 143 27.19 -37.40 -16.11
CA ARG A 143 28.37 -37.70 -15.28
C ARG A 143 29.64 -37.85 -16.11
N LEU A 144 29.58 -38.53 -17.25
CA LEU A 144 30.73 -38.66 -18.16
C LEU A 144 31.14 -37.31 -18.74
N LEU A 145 30.18 -36.46 -19.11
CA LEU A 145 30.44 -35.10 -19.60
C LEU A 145 31.12 -34.25 -18.52
N LEU A 146 30.57 -34.26 -17.29
CA LEU A 146 31.14 -33.53 -16.15
C LEU A 146 32.51 -34.06 -15.75
N ALA A 147 32.70 -35.39 -15.76
CA ALA A 147 34.00 -36.01 -15.51
C ALA A 147 35.02 -35.65 -16.58
N GLY A 148 34.62 -35.64 -17.86
CA GLY A 148 35.45 -35.18 -18.98
C GLY A 148 35.85 -33.71 -18.82
N LEU A 149 34.88 -32.83 -18.54
CA LEU A 149 35.15 -31.41 -18.31
C LEU A 149 36.06 -31.18 -17.10
N ALA A 150 35.83 -31.92 -16.02
CA ALA A 150 36.67 -31.87 -14.83
C ALA A 150 38.10 -32.36 -15.14
N ALA A 151 38.25 -33.42 -15.94
CA ALA A 151 39.55 -33.92 -16.38
C ALA A 151 40.29 -32.87 -17.23
N VAL A 152 39.61 -32.27 -18.22
CA VAL A 152 40.18 -31.19 -19.04
C VAL A 152 40.61 -30.01 -18.18
N ARG A 153 39.77 -29.56 -17.25
CA ARG A 153 40.12 -28.51 -16.29
C ARG A 153 41.34 -28.87 -15.46
N ARG A 154 41.45 -30.13 -15.02
CA ARG A 154 42.57 -30.61 -14.21
C ARG A 154 43.87 -30.62 -15.01
N TRP A 155 43.81 -31.05 -16.27
CA TRP A 155 44.92 -30.99 -17.22
C TRP A 155 45.35 -29.54 -17.49
N LEU A 156 44.40 -28.64 -17.74
CA LEU A 156 44.70 -27.23 -18.00
C LEU A 156 45.32 -26.55 -16.76
N ALA A 157 44.81 -26.85 -15.56
CA ALA A 157 45.38 -26.34 -14.32
C ALA A 157 46.77 -26.95 -14.02
N ALA A 158 47.01 -28.21 -14.38
CA ALA A 158 48.34 -28.81 -14.27
C ALA A 158 49.32 -28.14 -15.23
N ALA A 159 48.95 -27.98 -16.51
CA ALA A 159 49.76 -27.30 -17.51
C ALA A 159 50.06 -25.84 -17.11
N GLY A 160 49.05 -25.10 -16.65
CA GLY A 160 49.22 -23.74 -16.15
C GLY A 160 50.16 -23.67 -14.94
N ARG A 161 50.07 -24.61 -13.99
CA ARG A 161 50.99 -24.68 -12.86
C ARG A 161 52.43 -24.95 -13.27
N VAL A 162 52.64 -25.85 -14.22
CA VAL A 162 53.98 -26.13 -14.77
C VAL A 162 54.54 -24.89 -15.45
N LEU A 163 53.74 -24.18 -16.23
CA LEU A 163 54.16 -22.95 -16.91
C LEU A 163 54.51 -21.84 -15.91
N LEU A 164 53.69 -21.66 -14.86
CA LEU A 164 53.97 -20.70 -13.78
C LEU A 164 55.22 -21.08 -12.99
N HIS A 165 55.42 -22.37 -12.71
CA HIS A 165 56.64 -22.82 -12.05
C HIS A 165 57.87 -22.59 -12.92
N ALA A 166 57.80 -22.91 -14.21
CA ALA A 166 58.88 -22.66 -15.15
C ALA A 166 59.20 -21.16 -15.25
N LEU A 167 58.17 -20.31 -15.30
CA LEU A 167 58.32 -18.86 -15.35
C LEU A 167 58.89 -18.31 -14.03
N ALA A 168 58.41 -18.79 -12.89
CA ALA A 168 58.93 -18.42 -11.58
C ALA A 168 60.39 -18.88 -11.40
N TRP A 169 60.75 -20.06 -11.89
CA TRP A 169 62.12 -20.56 -11.91
C TRP A 169 63.02 -19.72 -12.81
N ALA A 170 62.55 -19.37 -14.01
CA ALA A 170 63.27 -18.50 -14.93
C ALA A 170 63.48 -17.11 -14.31
N TRP A 171 62.47 -16.57 -13.64
CA TRP A 171 62.55 -15.29 -12.95
C TRP A 171 63.49 -15.33 -11.74
N TRP A 172 63.43 -16.41 -10.95
CA TRP A 172 64.34 -16.61 -9.83
C TRP A 172 65.78 -16.76 -10.31
N ALA A 173 66.02 -17.52 -11.38
CA ALA A 173 67.32 -17.66 -12.01
C ALA A 173 67.83 -16.31 -12.55
N ALA A 174 66.99 -15.54 -13.22
CA ALA A 174 67.32 -14.22 -13.73
C ALA A 174 67.67 -13.24 -12.59
N GLY A 175 66.87 -13.20 -11.53
CA GLY A 175 67.13 -12.39 -10.34
C GLY A 175 68.41 -12.81 -9.61
N ARG A 176 68.71 -14.12 -9.57
CA ARG A 176 69.92 -14.66 -8.95
C ARG A 176 71.16 -14.36 -9.78
N LEU A 177 71.07 -14.44 -11.09
CA LEU A 177 72.15 -14.07 -12.02
C LEU A 177 72.43 -12.56 -11.94
N LEU A 178 71.37 -11.75 -11.91
CA LEU A 178 71.47 -10.30 -11.75
C LEU A 178 72.09 -9.93 -10.39
N TRP A 179 71.69 -10.62 -9.32
CA TRP A 179 72.29 -10.43 -8.00
C TRP A 179 73.75 -10.88 -7.95
N TRP A 180 74.13 -11.96 -8.63
CA TRP A 180 75.54 -12.38 -8.75
C TRP A 180 76.38 -11.37 -9.53
N CYS A 181 75.87 -10.86 -10.65
CA CYS A 181 76.52 -9.78 -11.39
C CYS A 181 76.69 -8.53 -10.51
N TYR A 182 75.64 -8.14 -9.79
CA TYR A 182 75.68 -7.01 -8.86
C TYR A 182 76.66 -7.25 -7.70
N ALA A 183 76.60 -8.41 -7.05
CA ALA A 183 77.46 -8.75 -5.91
C ALA A 183 78.93 -8.89 -6.33
N LEU A 184 79.22 -9.39 -7.52
CA LEU A 184 80.59 -9.47 -8.03
C LEU A 184 81.16 -8.12 -8.44
N THR A 185 80.35 -7.20 -8.99
CA THR A 185 80.86 -5.90 -9.48
C THR A 185 80.79 -4.79 -8.44
N LEU A 186 79.66 -4.62 -7.74
CA LEU A 186 79.45 -3.51 -6.81
C LEU A 186 80.02 -3.77 -5.43
N ARG A 187 80.03 -5.01 -4.95
CA ARG A 187 80.57 -5.32 -3.62
C ARG A 187 82.07 -5.01 -3.49
N PRO A 188 82.98 -5.35 -4.43
CA PRO A 188 84.36 -4.92 -4.34
C PRO A 188 84.50 -3.41 -4.50
N PHE A 189 83.70 -2.77 -5.35
CA PHE A 189 83.78 -1.33 -5.59
C PHE A 189 83.35 -0.52 -4.36
N VAL A 190 82.29 -0.94 -3.65
CA VAL A 190 81.79 -0.28 -2.44
C VAL A 190 82.72 -0.53 -1.25
N LEU A 191 83.30 -1.72 -1.13
CA LEU A 191 84.32 -2.00 -0.11
C LEU A 191 85.61 -1.21 -0.36
N ALA A 192 86.06 -1.12 -1.62
CA ALA A 192 87.21 -0.32 -2.02
C ALA A 192 86.96 1.18 -1.80
N ALA A 193 85.79 1.69 -2.20
CA ALA A 193 85.40 3.08 -1.97
C ALA A 193 85.24 3.39 -0.46
N GLY A 194 84.67 2.47 0.31
CA GLY A 194 84.53 2.60 1.76
C GLY A 194 85.88 2.58 2.49
N TRP A 195 86.82 1.76 2.05
CA TRP A 195 88.19 1.73 2.55
C TRP A 195 88.93 3.02 2.21
N LEU A 196 88.81 3.50 0.96
CA LEU A 196 89.42 4.75 0.50
C LEU A 196 88.85 5.96 1.25
N TRP A 197 87.53 5.99 1.47
CA TRP A 197 86.89 7.05 2.23
C TRP A 197 87.33 7.06 3.70
N ARG A 198 87.45 5.88 4.32
CA ARG A 198 87.89 5.77 5.72
C ARG A 198 89.37 6.09 5.91
N ASN A 199 90.25 5.68 4.99
CA ASN A 199 91.69 5.86 5.12
C ASN A 199 92.23 7.16 4.51
N ALA A 200 91.61 7.73 3.47
CA ALA A 200 92.10 8.94 2.82
C ALA A 200 91.30 10.19 3.24
N VAL A 201 89.96 10.13 3.18
CA VAL A 201 89.15 11.35 3.30
C VAL A 201 88.95 11.78 4.75
N ARG A 202 88.72 10.85 5.67
CA ARG A 202 88.57 11.17 7.10
C ARG A 202 89.82 11.82 7.73
N PRO A 203 91.05 11.32 7.53
CA PRO A 203 92.23 11.96 8.13
C PRO A 203 92.56 13.31 7.47
N VAL A 204 92.43 13.43 6.15
CA VAL A 204 92.67 14.69 5.44
C VAL A 204 91.66 15.76 5.86
N GLY A 205 90.37 15.41 5.99
CA GLY A 205 89.34 16.34 6.46
C GLY A 205 89.61 16.84 7.88
N ARG A 206 90.12 15.98 8.78
CA ARG A 206 90.51 16.41 10.13
C ARG A 206 91.78 17.27 10.13
N ALA A 207 92.77 16.94 9.31
CA ALA A 207 94.00 17.71 9.19
C ALA A 207 93.72 19.13 8.65
N VAL A 208 92.89 19.23 7.61
CA VAL A 208 92.45 20.52 7.03
C VAL A 208 91.64 21.33 8.05
N ALA A 209 90.71 20.70 8.77
CA ALA A 209 89.93 21.38 9.79
C ALA A 209 90.79 21.89 10.96
N ALA A 210 91.80 21.11 11.37
CA ALA A 210 92.75 21.52 12.41
C ALA A 210 93.62 22.69 11.95
N ALA A 211 94.17 22.60 10.73
CA ALA A 211 94.96 23.67 10.13
C ALA A 211 94.16 24.96 9.99
N TRP A 212 92.91 24.88 9.51
CA TRP A 212 92.03 26.03 9.35
C TRP A 212 91.66 26.70 10.67
N ARG A 213 91.41 25.91 11.72
CA ARG A 213 91.18 26.46 13.06
C ARG A 213 92.43 27.13 13.63
N ALA A 214 93.61 26.61 13.36
CA ALA A 214 94.86 27.19 13.83
C ALA A 214 95.20 28.50 13.10
N THR A 215 94.95 28.60 11.79
CA THR A 215 95.41 29.74 10.98
C THR A 215 94.36 30.85 10.82
N VAL A 216 93.10 30.50 10.56
CA VAL A 216 92.09 31.49 10.15
C VAL A 216 91.34 32.07 11.35
N SER A 217 91.07 31.27 12.37
CA SER A 217 90.32 31.74 13.55
C SER A 217 91.02 32.86 14.36
N PRO A 218 92.36 32.90 14.51
CA PRO A 218 93.04 34.01 15.19
C PRO A 218 93.09 35.27 14.33
N ALA A 219 93.31 35.12 13.02
CA ALA A 219 93.41 36.24 12.07
C ALA A 219 92.07 36.99 11.96
N VAL A 220 90.96 36.26 11.83
CA VAL A 220 89.61 36.85 11.78
C VAL A 220 89.28 37.61 13.07
N ARG A 221 89.65 37.08 14.23
CA ARG A 221 89.44 37.77 15.52
C ARG A 221 90.27 39.04 15.65
N ARG A 222 91.51 39.06 15.16
CA ARG A 222 92.36 40.27 15.17
C ARG A 222 91.83 41.34 14.24
N VAL A 223 91.44 40.99 13.00
CA VAL A 223 90.86 41.95 12.04
C VAL A 223 89.56 42.53 12.57
N ARG A 224 88.70 41.70 13.17
CA ARG A 224 87.43 42.17 13.74
C ARG A 224 87.66 43.16 14.88
N ARG A 225 88.61 42.91 15.77
CA ARG A 225 88.94 43.85 16.86
C ARG A 225 89.67 45.11 16.37
N ALA A 226 90.54 44.98 15.38
CA ALA A 226 91.37 46.10 14.93
C ALA A 226 90.63 47.07 14.00
N VAL A 227 89.63 46.61 13.25
CA VAL A 227 88.97 47.43 12.22
C VAL A 227 87.51 47.72 12.57
N VAL A 228 86.77 46.71 13.05
CA VAL A 228 85.32 46.86 13.21
C VAL A 228 84.97 47.62 14.48
N ASP A 229 85.69 47.41 15.57
CA ASP A 229 85.46 48.09 16.84
C ASP A 229 85.73 49.61 16.77
N PRO A 230 86.86 50.10 16.22
CA PRO A 230 87.10 51.54 16.13
C PRO A 230 86.19 52.24 15.12
N VAL A 231 85.87 51.59 13.98
CA VAL A 231 84.89 52.15 13.03
C VAL A 231 83.52 52.26 13.67
N ARG A 232 83.09 51.24 14.43
CA ARG A 232 81.82 51.32 15.17
C ARG A 232 81.82 52.42 16.23
N GLN A 233 82.94 52.68 16.90
CA GLN A 233 83.04 53.78 17.86
C GLN A 233 83.00 55.14 17.15
N ALA A 234 83.79 55.34 16.11
CA ALA A 234 83.79 56.59 15.34
C ALA A 234 82.41 56.88 14.71
N THR A 235 81.74 55.87 14.15
CA THR A 235 80.38 56.03 13.63
C THR A 235 79.39 56.37 14.75
N ARG A 236 79.52 55.79 15.94
CA ARG A 236 78.67 56.12 17.09
C ARG A 236 78.89 57.55 17.58
N GLU A 237 80.13 58.01 17.63
CA GLU A 237 80.46 59.37 18.03
C GLU A 237 79.96 60.40 17.01
N VAL A 238 80.13 60.15 15.71
CA VAL A 238 79.59 61.02 14.66
C VAL A 238 78.06 61.05 14.70
N LEU A 239 77.41 59.89 14.88
CA LEU A 239 75.95 59.84 15.02
C LEU A 239 75.44 60.55 16.28
N ALA A 240 76.18 60.49 17.38
CA ALA A 240 75.85 61.21 18.61
C ALA A 240 76.06 62.73 18.45
N ALA A 241 77.17 63.16 17.85
CA ALA A 241 77.48 64.57 17.62
C ALA A 241 76.50 65.22 16.62
N LEU A 242 76.02 64.47 15.63
CA LEU A 242 75.01 64.93 14.68
C LEU A 242 73.58 64.95 15.26
N GLY A 243 73.39 64.59 16.54
CA GLY A 243 72.08 64.63 17.19
C GLY A 243 71.04 63.67 16.62
N LEU A 244 71.45 62.72 15.77
CA LEU A 244 70.56 61.78 15.07
C LEU A 244 70.16 60.57 15.93
N ARG A 245 70.39 60.66 17.24
CA ARG A 245 69.96 59.65 18.20
C ARG A 245 69.29 60.31 19.41
N GLY A 246 68.04 60.72 19.19
CA GLY A 246 66.98 60.55 20.18
C GLY A 246 66.46 59.13 20.12
#